data_AF-A0A8J7Y1H9-F1
#
_entry.id   AF-A0A8J7Y1H9-F1
#
_cell.length_a   1.000
_cell.length_b   1.000
_cell.length_c   1.000
_cell.angle_alpha   90.00
_cell.angle_beta   90.00
_cell.angle_gamma   90.00
#
_symmetry.space_group_name_H-M   'P 1'
#
loop_
_entity.id
_entity.type
_entity.pdbx_description
1 polymer ?
#
loop_
_entity_poly.entity_id
_entity_poly.type
_entity_poly.pdbx_seq_one_letter_code
_entity_poly.pdbx_strand_id
1 'polypeptide(L)'
;MSRKKISQPDMKILWGRSGSKCAICKTDLIQEKKEGSGYPIGEMAHIEDENPTSTRYNHEMMDDERNKYDNLILLCPKCHTIIDKDYQEYTVEKLKQMKKDHEKWVEESLKKHMPNITFAELEVIIKHLMGIPTLENGDYVTIVPPKEKIEKNDLSPEVENYITIGMLKVKQVRDYLNKNPDIHFAERLRAGFVNKYRELRKEGLEGDALFYALLDFASNSSPDFKYMTAGLSVLTYFFELCEVFEE
;
A
#
# COMPACT_ATOMS: atom_id res chain seq x y z
N MET A 1 -17.50 4.03 26.95
CA MET A 1 -17.87 4.02 25.53
C MET A 1 -16.93 3.07 24.80
N SER A 2 -17.42 2.22 23.90
CA SER A 2 -16.57 1.37 23.07
C SER A 2 -15.65 2.25 22.23
N ARG A 3 -14.33 2.09 22.35
CA ARG A 3 -13.34 2.80 21.52
C ARG A 3 -13.71 2.54 20.05
N LYS A 4 -13.99 3.59 19.27
CA LYS A 4 -14.23 3.45 17.82
C LYS A 4 -12.97 2.86 17.19
N LYS A 5 -13.14 1.88 16.31
CA LYS A 5 -12.03 1.26 15.58
C LYS A 5 -11.62 2.14 14.39
N ILE A 6 -10.33 2.15 14.07
CA ILE A 6 -9.80 2.72 12.82
C ILE A 6 -10.45 1.99 11.65
N SER A 7 -10.87 2.75 10.63
CA SER A 7 -11.55 2.18 9.46
C SER A 7 -10.58 1.36 8.59
N GLN A 8 -11.11 0.40 7.81
CA GLN A 8 -10.30 -0.33 6.83
C GLN A 8 -9.63 0.61 5.82
N PRO A 9 -10.32 1.61 5.24
CA PRO A 9 -9.68 2.60 4.37
C PRO A 9 -8.49 3.33 5.01
N ASP A 10 -8.69 3.90 6.22
CA ASP A 10 -7.64 4.66 6.92
C ASP A 10 -6.43 3.76 7.23
N MET A 11 -6.67 2.51 7.60
CA MET A 11 -5.61 1.53 7.82
C MET A 11 -4.83 1.23 6.54
N LYS A 12 -5.52 0.99 5.41
CA LYS A 12 -4.85 0.68 4.13
C LYS A 12 -3.99 1.85 3.64
N ILE A 13 -4.48 3.08 3.76
CA ILE A 13 -3.71 4.28 3.42
C ILE A 13 -2.49 4.41 4.33
N LEU A 14 -2.66 4.28 5.66
CA LEU A 14 -1.57 4.41 6.62
C LEU A 14 -0.44 3.39 6.38
N TRP A 15 -0.79 2.12 6.23
CA TRP A 15 0.18 1.04 6.02
C TRP A 15 0.88 1.15 4.66
N GLY A 16 0.12 1.48 3.60
CA GLY A 16 0.65 1.67 2.26
C GLY A 16 1.66 2.82 2.19
N ARG A 17 1.31 3.99 2.74
CA ARG A 17 2.18 5.18 2.74
C ARG A 17 3.39 5.04 3.65
N SER A 18 3.28 4.25 4.73
CA SER A 18 4.41 3.93 5.61
C SER A 18 5.32 2.83 5.05
N GLY A 19 4.96 2.22 3.91
CA GLY A 19 5.69 1.11 3.31
C GLY A 19 5.87 -0.06 4.28
N SER A 20 4.90 -0.28 5.18
CA SER A 20 4.97 -1.28 6.25
C SER A 20 6.22 -1.20 7.14
N LYS A 21 6.75 0.01 7.36
CA LYS A 21 7.91 0.28 8.21
C LYS A 21 7.56 1.26 9.32
N CYS A 22 8.31 1.20 10.42
CA CYS A 22 8.19 2.15 11.52
C CYS A 22 8.61 3.54 11.07
N ALA A 23 7.75 4.54 11.31
CA ALA A 23 8.04 5.91 10.92
C ALA A 23 9.27 6.52 11.60
N ILE A 24 9.66 6.00 12.77
CA ILE A 24 10.83 6.48 13.52
C ILE A 24 12.08 5.67 13.16
N CYS A 25 12.10 4.37 13.44
CA CYS A 25 13.32 3.57 13.32
C CYS A 25 13.46 2.78 12.00
N LYS A 26 12.48 2.90 11.10
CA LYS A 26 12.43 2.23 9.78
C LYS A 26 12.45 0.69 9.82
N THR A 27 12.30 0.08 11.00
CA THR A 27 12.19 -1.38 11.13
C THR A 27 10.92 -1.89 10.46
N ASP A 28 10.97 -3.10 9.92
CA ASP A 28 9.85 -3.75 9.26
C ASP A 28 8.75 -4.09 10.26
N LEU A 29 7.50 -3.83 9.87
CA LEU A 29 6.33 -4.04 10.69
C LEU A 29 5.46 -5.21 10.25
N ILE A 30 5.93 -5.96 9.26
CA ILE A 30 5.39 -7.27 8.88
C ILE A 30 6.44 -8.31 9.20
N GLN A 31 6.06 -9.35 9.95
CA GLN A 31 6.89 -10.52 10.20
C GLN A 31 6.37 -11.72 9.41
N GLU A 32 7.25 -12.59 8.97
CA GLU A 32 6.88 -13.83 8.29
C GLU A 32 6.60 -14.95 9.29
N LYS A 33 5.49 -15.65 9.10
CA LYS A 33 5.28 -16.95 9.74
C LYS A 33 6.20 -17.97 9.11
N LYS A 34 6.51 -19.05 9.85
CA LYS A 34 7.24 -20.22 9.32
C LYS A 34 6.59 -20.82 8.06
N GLU A 35 5.28 -20.66 7.92
CA GLU A 35 4.47 -21.14 6.79
C GLU A 35 4.41 -20.15 5.61
N GLY A 36 5.14 -19.02 5.69
CA GLY A 36 5.34 -18.08 4.58
C GLY A 36 4.34 -16.92 4.47
N SER A 37 3.32 -16.85 5.32
CA SER A 37 2.41 -15.69 5.36
C SER A 37 2.90 -14.60 6.31
N GLY A 38 2.80 -13.33 5.90
CA GLY A 38 3.10 -12.17 6.73
C GLY A 38 2.04 -11.93 7.81
N TYR A 39 2.43 -11.36 8.95
CA TYR A 39 1.51 -10.80 9.94
C TYR A 39 2.00 -9.44 10.46
N PRO A 40 1.08 -8.48 10.69
CA PRO A 40 1.45 -7.16 11.17
C PRO A 40 1.85 -7.19 12.65
N ILE A 41 2.90 -6.45 12.98
CA ILE A 41 3.36 -6.17 14.35
C ILE A 41 3.43 -4.66 14.66
N GLY A 42 3.05 -3.83 13.69
CA GLY A 42 2.99 -2.38 13.81
C GLY A 42 1.75 -1.89 14.55
N GLU A 43 1.88 -0.73 15.19
CA GLU A 43 0.83 -0.04 15.93
C GLU A 43 0.49 1.28 15.24
N MET A 44 -0.81 1.55 15.13
CA MET A 44 -1.34 2.77 14.53
C MET A 44 -1.53 3.80 15.65
N ALA A 45 -0.49 4.56 15.94
CA ALA A 45 -0.46 5.50 17.05
C ALA A 45 -1.15 6.80 16.68
N HIS A 46 -1.90 7.37 17.62
CA HIS A 46 -2.50 8.69 17.48
C HIS A 46 -1.44 9.79 17.62
N ILE A 47 -1.47 10.75 16.71
CA ILE A 47 -0.62 11.95 16.76
C ILE A 47 -1.19 12.93 17.79
N GLU A 48 -2.44 13.36 17.59
CA GLU A 48 -3.26 14.02 18.61
C GLU A 48 -3.96 12.92 19.42
N ASP A 49 -3.59 12.81 20.68
CA ASP A 49 -3.97 11.71 21.56
C ASP A 49 -5.49 11.68 21.80
N GLU A 50 -6.03 10.50 22.04
CA GLU A 50 -7.44 10.32 22.38
C GLU A 50 -7.71 10.53 23.87
N ASN A 51 -6.69 10.47 24.72
CA ASN A 51 -6.84 10.64 26.15
C ASN A 51 -6.93 12.13 26.51
N PRO A 52 -8.06 12.62 27.09
CA PRO A 52 -8.22 14.02 27.46
C PRO A 52 -7.18 14.57 28.46
N THR A 53 -6.47 13.69 29.18
CA THR A 53 -5.41 14.10 30.11
C THR A 53 -4.03 14.18 29.46
N SER A 54 -3.91 13.82 28.18
CA SER A 54 -2.65 13.87 27.43
C SER A 54 -2.35 15.30 27.00
N THR A 55 -1.07 15.69 26.99
CA THR A 55 -0.64 17.01 26.50
C THR A 55 -0.77 17.13 24.98
N ARG A 56 -0.99 16.02 24.27
CA ARG A 56 -1.27 15.98 22.83
C ARG A 56 -2.77 15.94 22.52
N TYR A 57 -3.66 15.99 23.52
CA TYR A 57 -5.10 15.99 23.29
C TYR A 57 -5.58 17.32 22.72
N ASN A 58 -6.24 17.26 21.57
CA ASN A 58 -6.91 18.41 20.98
C ASN A 58 -8.41 18.40 21.35
N HIS A 59 -8.86 19.44 22.06
CA HIS A 59 -10.26 19.62 22.45
C HIS A 59 -11.18 20.03 21.29
N GLU A 60 -10.60 20.56 20.22
CA GLU A 60 -11.34 21.02 19.03
C GLU A 60 -11.52 19.88 18.01
N MET A 61 -10.76 18.79 18.12
CA MET A 61 -10.86 17.63 17.23
C MET A 61 -12.11 16.80 17.53
N MET A 62 -12.90 16.53 16.49
CA MET A 62 -14.08 15.69 16.57
C MET A 62 -13.70 14.21 16.73
N ASP A 63 -14.56 13.42 17.40
CA ASP A 63 -14.30 12.01 17.68
C ASP A 63 -14.15 11.13 16.42
N ASP A 64 -14.75 11.54 15.30
CA ASP A 64 -14.62 10.85 14.00
C ASP A 64 -13.32 11.19 13.28
N GLU A 65 -12.69 12.34 13.56
CA GLU A 65 -11.39 12.76 13.04
C GLU A 65 -10.22 12.05 13.75
N ARG A 66 -10.41 11.69 15.03
CA ARG A 66 -9.34 11.06 15.85
C ARG A 66 -8.76 9.80 15.22
N ASN A 67 -9.58 9.00 14.56
CA ASN A 67 -9.18 7.72 13.95
C ASN A 67 -8.90 7.82 12.44
N LYS A 68 -8.83 9.04 11.90
CA LYS A 68 -8.49 9.26 10.48
C LYS A 68 -7.00 9.11 10.25
N TYR A 69 -6.66 8.66 9.04
CA TYR A 69 -5.28 8.51 8.57
C TYR A 69 -4.39 9.73 8.88
N ASP A 70 -4.93 10.95 8.75
CA ASP A 70 -4.19 12.19 8.99
C ASP A 70 -3.71 12.35 10.44
N ASN A 71 -4.45 11.76 11.39
CA ASN A 71 -4.10 11.76 12.81
C ASN A 71 -3.31 10.51 13.24
N LEU A 72 -2.87 9.66 12.31
CA LEU A 72 -2.22 8.39 12.64
C LEU A 72 -0.79 8.33 12.10
N ILE A 73 0.11 7.76 12.91
CA ILE A 73 1.49 7.42 12.54
C ILE A 73 1.76 5.94 12.83
N LEU A 74 2.38 5.23 11.88
CA LEU A 74 2.67 3.81 12.02
C LEU A 74 4.01 3.58 12.72
N LEU A 75 4.02 2.87 13.85
CA LEU A 75 5.20 2.67 14.69
C LEU A 75 5.37 1.20 15.09
N CYS A 76 6.60 0.80 15.43
CA CYS A 76 6.80 -0.45 16.17
C CYS A 76 6.44 -0.26 17.64
N PRO A 77 6.14 -1.34 18.40
CA PRO A 77 5.74 -1.23 19.81
C PRO A 77 6.72 -0.48 20.69
N LYS A 78 8.03 -0.64 20.40
CA LYS A 78 9.09 0.10 21.09
C LYS A 78 8.98 1.61 20.86
N CYS A 79 8.87 2.04 19.61
CA CYS A 79 8.79 3.46 19.26
C CYS A 79 7.48 4.08 19.73
N HIS A 80 6.37 3.35 19.65
CA HIS A 80 5.09 3.80 20.19
C HIS A 80 5.18 4.04 21.71
N THR A 81 5.76 3.09 22.45
CA THR A 81 5.98 3.25 23.90
C THR A 81 6.84 4.48 24.22
N ILE A 82 7.85 4.79 23.41
CA ILE A 82 8.73 5.95 23.63
C ILE A 82 7.93 7.26 23.51
N ILE A 83 7.12 7.43 22.45
CA ILE A 83 6.38 8.67 22.23
C ILE A 83 5.28 8.90 23.28
N ASP A 84 4.73 7.82 23.85
CA ASP A 84 3.74 7.88 24.92
C ASP A 84 4.35 8.16 26.30
N LYS A 85 5.68 8.07 26.43
CA LYS A 85 6.38 8.35 27.69
C LYS A 85 7.07 9.71 27.71
N ASP A 86 7.34 10.30 26.55
CA ASP A 86 8.05 11.57 26.43
C ASP A 86 7.28 12.58 25.56
N TYR A 87 6.12 13.01 26.05
CA TYR A 87 5.25 13.95 25.35
C TYR A 87 5.88 15.34 25.15
N GLN A 88 6.91 15.70 25.93
CA GLN A 88 7.63 16.97 25.76
C GLN A 88 8.54 16.93 24.54
N GLU A 89 9.23 15.81 24.33
CA GLU A 89 10.09 15.61 23.16
C GLU A 89 9.28 15.30 21.89
N TYR A 90 8.17 14.57 22.02
CA TYR A 90 7.33 14.15 20.89
C TYR A 90 6.02 14.93 20.83
N THR A 91 6.11 16.21 20.46
CA THR A 91 4.94 17.08 20.26
C THR A 91 4.12 16.68 19.03
N VAL A 92 2.88 17.19 18.93
CA VAL A 92 1.99 16.98 17.76
C VAL A 92 2.69 17.40 16.47
N GLU A 93 3.31 18.58 16.45
CA GLU A 93 3.99 19.13 15.27
C GLU A 93 5.16 18.23 14.85
N LYS A 94 5.93 17.75 15.82
CA LYS A 94 7.06 16.86 15.55
C LYS A 94 6.60 15.52 15.00
N LEU A 95 5.54 14.93 15.53
CA LEU A 95 4.98 13.68 15.04
C LEU A 95 4.38 13.84 13.63
N LYS A 96 3.68 14.94 13.34
CA LYS A 96 3.22 15.28 11.98
C LYS A 96 4.40 15.40 11.01
N GLN A 97 5.49 16.05 11.43
CA GLN A 97 6.70 16.17 10.62
C GLN A 97 7.38 14.81 10.40
N MET A 98 7.52 13.98 11.44
CA MET A 98 8.08 12.62 11.32
C MET A 98 7.27 11.73 10.37
N LYS A 99 5.94 11.78 10.44
CA LYS A 99 5.04 11.09 9.50
C LYS A 99 5.32 11.53 8.06
N LYS A 100 5.31 12.84 7.80
CA LYS A 100 5.55 13.41 6.47
C LYS A 100 6.92 13.02 5.90
N ASP A 101 7.97 13.16 6.71
CA ASP A 101 9.33 12.81 6.28
C ASP A 101 9.48 11.31 6.03
N HIS A 102 8.80 10.47 6.82
CA HIS A 102 8.79 9.03 6.60
C HIS A 102 8.13 8.64 5.29
N GLU A 103 6.92 9.14 5.02
CA GLU A 103 6.17 8.80 3.81
C GLU A 103 6.92 9.28 2.56
N LYS A 104 7.53 10.47 2.61
CA LYS A 104 8.42 10.96 1.55
C LYS A 104 9.62 10.02 1.35
N TRP A 105 10.26 9.57 2.43
CA TRP A 105 11.37 8.63 2.35
C TRP A 105 10.97 7.28 1.74
N VAL A 106 9.75 6.79 2.00
CA VAL A 106 9.21 5.58 1.36
C VAL A 106 9.10 5.78 -0.15
N GLU A 107 8.48 6.88 -0.59
CA GLU A 107 8.34 7.21 -2.01
C GLU A 107 9.71 7.34 -2.71
N GLU A 108 10.65 8.06 -2.10
CA GLU A 108 12.02 8.21 -2.61
C GLU A 108 12.76 6.86 -2.66
N SER A 109 12.52 5.98 -1.70
CA SER A 109 13.08 4.63 -1.69
C SER A 109 12.52 3.78 -2.83
N LEU A 110 11.22 3.84 -3.10
CA LEU A 110 10.61 3.17 -4.26
C LEU A 110 11.21 3.70 -5.56
N LYS A 111 11.28 5.03 -5.74
CA LYS A 111 11.92 5.69 -6.89
C LYS A 111 13.35 5.21 -7.11
N LYS A 112 14.14 5.09 -6.03
CA LYS A 112 15.54 4.66 -6.08
C LYS A 112 15.70 3.19 -6.47
N HIS A 113 14.81 2.31 -6.01
CA HIS A 113 14.91 0.87 -6.29
C HIS A 113 14.31 0.48 -7.65
N MET A 114 13.30 1.22 -8.12
CA MET A 114 12.57 0.91 -9.35
C MET A 114 13.46 0.65 -10.57
N PRO A 115 14.53 1.42 -10.87
CA PRO A 115 15.41 1.14 -12.01
C PRO A 115 16.13 -0.21 -11.92
N ASN A 116 16.36 -0.71 -10.71
CA ASN A 116 17.19 -1.88 -10.42
C ASN A 116 16.43 -3.21 -10.45
N ILE A 117 15.11 -3.20 -10.66
CA ILE A 117 14.31 -4.42 -10.76
C ILE A 117 14.79 -5.29 -11.93
N THR A 118 15.02 -6.57 -11.68
CA THR A 118 15.37 -7.57 -12.68
C THR A 118 14.24 -8.59 -12.85
N PHE A 119 14.46 -9.59 -13.72
CA PHE A 119 13.51 -10.71 -13.83
C PHE A 119 13.44 -11.55 -12.55
N ALA A 120 14.46 -11.57 -11.71
CA ALA A 120 14.44 -12.36 -10.48
C ALA A 120 13.36 -11.85 -9.50
N GLU A 121 13.31 -10.54 -9.26
CA GLU A 121 12.29 -9.95 -8.39
C GLU A 121 10.88 -10.09 -8.99
N LEU A 122 10.74 -9.89 -10.31
CA LEU A 122 9.47 -10.09 -11.00
C LEU A 122 9.00 -11.55 -10.94
N GLU A 123 9.91 -12.51 -11.08
CA GLU A 123 9.61 -13.94 -11.04
C GLU A 123 9.08 -14.36 -9.66
N VAL A 124 9.69 -13.88 -8.58
CA VAL A 124 9.22 -14.14 -7.21
C VAL A 124 7.79 -13.64 -7.02
N ILE A 125 7.54 -12.38 -7.38
CA ILE A 125 6.21 -11.76 -7.23
C ILE A 125 5.17 -12.46 -8.09
N ILE A 126 5.47 -12.73 -9.36
CA ILE A 126 4.49 -13.31 -10.27
C ILE A 126 4.19 -14.77 -9.89
N LYS A 127 5.18 -15.56 -9.47
CA LYS A 127 4.93 -16.92 -8.95
C LYS A 127 3.98 -16.91 -7.75
N HIS A 128 4.15 -15.95 -6.84
CA HIS A 128 3.23 -15.78 -5.73
C HIS A 128 1.80 -15.51 -6.20
N LEU A 129 1.61 -14.53 -7.10
CA LEU A 129 0.29 -14.14 -7.61
C LEU A 129 -0.42 -15.28 -8.36
N MET A 130 0.34 -16.16 -9.00
CA MET A 130 -0.17 -17.34 -9.72
C MET A 130 -0.56 -18.51 -8.79
N GLY A 131 -0.09 -18.52 -7.54
CA GLY A 131 -0.44 -19.55 -6.56
C GLY A 131 -1.85 -19.39 -5.98
N ILE A 132 -2.58 -18.34 -6.37
CA ILE A 132 -3.90 -17.99 -5.85
C ILE A 132 -4.98 -18.59 -6.77
N PRO A 133 -5.95 -19.36 -6.25
CA PRO A 133 -7.02 -19.92 -7.07
C PRO A 133 -7.88 -18.82 -7.71
N THR A 134 -7.96 -18.80 -9.04
CA THR A 134 -8.82 -17.88 -9.79
C THR A 134 -10.10 -18.58 -10.23
N LEU A 135 -11.26 -17.91 -10.09
CA LEU A 135 -12.47 -18.28 -10.81
C LEU A 135 -12.42 -17.63 -12.19
N GLU A 136 -12.47 -18.43 -13.26
CA GLU A 136 -12.51 -17.93 -14.64
C GLU A 136 -13.82 -17.17 -14.90
N ASN A 137 -13.72 -15.99 -15.53
CA ASN A 137 -14.69 -15.46 -16.50
C ASN A 137 -14.27 -14.08 -17.03
N GLY A 138 -14.30 -13.93 -18.37
CA GLY A 138 -14.52 -12.67 -19.06
C GLY A 138 -13.46 -12.27 -20.10
N ASP A 139 -13.93 -11.92 -21.30
CA ASP A 139 -13.17 -11.26 -22.36
C ASP A 139 -12.78 -9.84 -21.95
N TYR A 140 -11.51 -9.46 -22.17
CA TYR A 140 -11.06 -8.11 -21.86
C TYR A 140 -9.91 -7.68 -22.81
N VAL A 141 -10.10 -6.70 -23.69
CA VAL A 141 -8.98 -6.04 -24.40
C VAL A 141 -9.33 -4.59 -24.73
N THR A 142 -8.59 -3.64 -24.12
CA THR A 142 -8.31 -2.29 -24.66
C THR A 142 -7.24 -1.61 -23.80
N ILE A 143 -6.31 -0.89 -24.45
CA ILE A 143 -5.25 -0.11 -23.80
C ILE A 143 -5.78 1.33 -23.66
N VAL A 144 -5.85 1.87 -22.44
CA VAL A 144 -6.34 3.24 -22.16
C VAL A 144 -5.28 4.01 -21.37
N PRO A 145 -5.00 5.29 -21.69
CA PRO A 145 -3.95 6.04 -21.03
C PRO A 145 -4.17 6.23 -19.52
N PRO A 146 -3.10 6.26 -18.70
CA PRO A 146 -3.16 6.33 -17.23
C PRO A 146 -3.94 7.51 -16.63
N LYS A 147 -3.98 8.67 -17.32
CA LYS A 147 -4.47 9.92 -16.74
C LYS A 147 -5.98 9.92 -16.49
N GLU A 148 -6.76 9.37 -17.41
CA GLU A 148 -8.23 9.30 -17.27
C GLU A 148 -8.66 8.38 -16.14
N LYS A 149 -7.88 7.32 -15.85
CA LYS A 149 -8.14 6.40 -14.72
C LYS A 149 -7.85 7.04 -13.38
N ILE A 150 -6.80 7.85 -13.28
CA ILE A 150 -6.44 8.58 -12.05
C ILE A 150 -7.58 9.52 -11.64
N GLU A 151 -8.11 10.28 -12.60
CA GLU A 151 -9.23 11.20 -12.36
C GLU A 151 -10.53 10.45 -12.01
N LYS A 152 -10.86 9.36 -12.71
CA LYS A 152 -12.08 8.57 -12.45
C LYS A 152 -12.11 7.88 -11.08
N ASN A 153 -10.94 7.47 -10.56
CA ASN A 153 -10.86 6.76 -9.27
C ASN A 153 -10.61 7.70 -8.08
N ASP A 154 -10.63 9.02 -8.29
CA ASP A 154 -10.34 10.02 -7.23
C ASP A 154 -9.02 9.73 -6.51
N LEU A 155 -7.97 9.38 -7.29
CA LEU A 155 -6.66 9.04 -6.74
C LEU A 155 -5.88 10.31 -6.39
N SER A 156 -5.24 10.29 -5.22
CA SER A 156 -4.41 11.41 -4.78
C SER A 156 -3.17 11.61 -5.66
N PRO A 157 -2.57 12.82 -5.64
CA PRO A 157 -1.28 13.06 -6.28
C PRO A 157 -0.18 12.08 -5.82
N GLU A 158 -0.25 11.59 -4.58
CA GLU A 158 0.68 10.59 -4.09
C GLU A 158 0.50 9.22 -4.73
N VAL A 159 -0.74 8.76 -4.94
CA VAL A 159 -0.98 7.53 -5.70
C VAL A 159 -0.61 7.71 -7.17
N GLU A 160 -0.90 8.87 -7.77
CA GLU A 160 -0.42 9.20 -9.12
C GLU A 160 1.11 9.10 -9.23
N ASN A 161 1.85 9.58 -8.21
CA ASN A 161 3.30 9.41 -8.16
C ASN A 161 3.69 7.93 -8.13
N TYR A 162 3.03 7.09 -7.32
CA TYR A 162 3.29 5.65 -7.28
C TYR A 162 3.05 4.99 -8.64
N ILE A 163 1.94 5.33 -9.29
CA ILE A 163 1.61 4.84 -10.63
C ILE A 163 2.70 5.24 -11.62
N THR A 164 3.13 6.50 -11.61
CA THR A 164 4.20 7.02 -12.46
C THR A 164 5.52 6.27 -12.24
N ILE A 165 5.88 5.97 -10.99
CA ILE A 165 7.09 5.20 -10.67
C ILE A 165 6.98 3.79 -11.25
N GLY A 166 5.87 3.08 -11.03
CA GLY A 166 5.67 1.71 -11.54
C GLY A 166 5.69 1.64 -13.07
N MET A 167 5.16 2.68 -13.74
CA MET A 167 5.11 2.76 -15.19
C MET A 167 6.49 2.79 -15.86
N LEU A 168 7.55 3.17 -15.14
CA LEU A 168 8.93 3.08 -15.63
C LEU A 168 9.33 1.66 -16.04
N LYS A 169 8.66 0.63 -15.52
CA LYS A 169 8.99 -0.79 -15.75
C LYS A 169 7.92 -1.57 -16.51
N VAL A 170 6.85 -0.93 -16.98
CA VAL A 170 5.77 -1.56 -17.76
C VAL A 170 6.28 -2.38 -18.94
N LYS A 171 7.24 -1.85 -19.73
CA LYS A 171 7.83 -2.60 -20.85
C LYS A 171 8.55 -3.86 -20.38
N GLN A 172 9.29 -3.79 -19.28
CA GLN A 172 10.02 -4.93 -18.72
C GLN A 172 9.07 -6.01 -18.20
N VAL A 173 7.96 -5.61 -17.57
CA VAL A 173 6.88 -6.54 -17.16
C VAL A 173 6.27 -7.21 -18.40
N ARG A 174 5.92 -6.44 -19.43
CA ARG A 174 5.40 -6.97 -20.69
C ARG A 174 6.35 -7.99 -21.34
N ASP A 175 7.64 -7.64 -21.42
CA ASP A 175 8.66 -8.51 -21.99
C ASP A 175 8.85 -9.80 -21.17
N TYR A 176 8.72 -9.73 -19.84
CA TYR A 176 8.74 -10.92 -18.98
C TYR A 176 7.55 -11.83 -19.25
N LEU A 177 6.33 -11.28 -19.28
CA LEU A 177 5.10 -12.05 -19.52
C LEU A 177 5.12 -12.72 -20.89
N ASN A 178 5.56 -12.02 -21.94
CA ASN A 178 5.63 -12.54 -23.30
C ASN A 178 6.70 -13.63 -23.50
N LYS A 179 7.72 -13.69 -22.64
CA LYS A 179 8.74 -14.74 -22.65
C LYS A 179 8.31 -16.00 -21.91
N ASN A 180 7.15 -15.97 -21.24
CA ASN A 180 6.65 -17.15 -20.54
C ASN A 180 6.20 -18.20 -21.57
N PRO A 181 6.61 -19.47 -21.43
CA PRO A 181 6.18 -20.54 -22.34
C PRO A 181 4.67 -20.85 -22.24
N ASP A 182 4.01 -20.45 -21.15
CA ASP A 182 2.57 -20.60 -20.98
C ASP A 182 1.80 -19.42 -21.57
N ILE A 183 1.06 -19.70 -22.66
CA ILE A 183 0.31 -18.70 -23.43
C ILE A 183 -0.85 -18.06 -22.64
N HIS A 184 -1.36 -18.73 -21.60
CA HIS A 184 -2.45 -18.24 -20.76
C HIS A 184 -1.93 -17.56 -19.47
N PHE A 185 -0.60 -17.47 -19.31
CA PHE A 185 0.02 -16.95 -18.09
C PHE A 185 -0.42 -15.52 -17.76
N ALA A 186 -0.36 -14.63 -18.76
CA ALA A 186 -0.76 -13.23 -18.59
C ALA A 186 -2.26 -13.10 -18.29
N GLU A 187 -3.10 -13.94 -18.90
CA GLU A 187 -4.56 -13.95 -18.70
C GLU A 187 -4.91 -14.37 -17.27
N ARG A 188 -4.28 -15.43 -16.74
CA ARG A 188 -4.51 -15.88 -15.36
C ARG A 188 -4.04 -14.84 -14.33
N LEU A 189 -2.86 -14.27 -14.55
CA LEU A 189 -2.34 -13.21 -13.69
C LEU A 189 -3.30 -12.01 -13.63
N ARG A 190 -3.79 -11.59 -14.80
CA ARG A 190 -4.81 -10.54 -14.90
C ARG A 190 -6.10 -10.90 -14.17
N ALA A 191 -6.61 -12.11 -14.36
CA ALA A 191 -7.83 -12.59 -13.70
C ALA A 191 -7.68 -12.54 -12.17
N GLY A 192 -6.49 -12.86 -11.64
CA GLY A 192 -6.16 -12.68 -10.24
C GLY A 192 -6.34 -11.24 -9.74
N PHE A 193 -5.79 -10.26 -10.46
CA PHE A 193 -5.96 -8.84 -10.13
C PHE A 193 -7.41 -8.37 -10.23
N VAL A 194 -8.14 -8.75 -11.28
CA VAL A 194 -9.56 -8.39 -11.47
C VAL A 194 -10.42 -8.95 -10.34
N ASN A 195 -10.20 -10.21 -9.97
CA ASN A 195 -10.93 -10.83 -8.87
C ASN A 195 -10.63 -10.15 -7.54
N LYS A 196 -9.35 -9.85 -7.27
CA LYS A 196 -8.97 -9.15 -6.04
C LYS A 196 -9.53 -7.72 -5.98
N TYR A 197 -9.53 -7.00 -7.10
CA TYR A 197 -10.17 -5.68 -7.20
C TYR A 197 -11.65 -5.74 -6.82
N ARG A 198 -12.40 -6.67 -7.41
CA ARG A 198 -13.84 -6.85 -7.12
C ARG A 198 -14.10 -7.26 -5.66
N GLU A 199 -13.25 -8.09 -5.09
CA GLU A 199 -13.30 -8.45 -3.67
C GLU A 199 -13.15 -7.21 -2.78
N LEU A 200 -12.12 -6.39 -3.02
CA LEU A 200 -11.85 -5.19 -2.23
C LEU A 200 -12.94 -4.11 -2.41
N ARG A 201 -13.51 -3.95 -3.63
CA ARG A 201 -14.67 -3.08 -3.86
C ARG A 201 -15.90 -3.55 -3.08
N LYS A 202 -16.15 -4.86 -2.98
CA LYS A 202 -17.24 -5.43 -2.15
C LYS A 202 -17.03 -5.19 -0.66
N GLU A 203 -15.79 -5.05 -0.20
CA GLU A 203 -15.45 -4.61 1.15
C GLU A 203 -15.62 -3.10 1.37
N GLY A 204 -16.00 -2.35 0.32
CA GLY A 204 -16.22 -0.91 0.37
C GLY A 204 -14.95 -0.08 0.23
N LEU A 205 -13.83 -0.67 -0.23
CA LEU A 205 -12.61 0.08 -0.50
C LEU A 205 -12.69 0.79 -1.85
N GLU A 206 -12.23 2.03 -1.88
CA GLU A 206 -12.16 2.89 -3.05
C GLU A 206 -10.97 3.85 -2.98
N GLY A 207 -10.70 4.59 -4.07
CA GLY A 207 -9.61 5.55 -4.17
C GLY A 207 -8.25 5.00 -3.72
N ASP A 208 -7.52 5.81 -2.96
CA ASP A 208 -6.21 5.47 -2.42
C ASP A 208 -6.20 4.17 -1.60
N ALA A 209 -7.23 3.94 -0.78
CA ALA A 209 -7.30 2.76 0.07
C ALA A 209 -7.35 1.47 -0.75
N LEU A 210 -8.11 1.48 -1.86
CA LEU A 210 -8.17 0.36 -2.78
C LEU A 210 -6.83 0.16 -3.51
N PHE A 211 -6.20 1.25 -3.96
CA PHE A 211 -4.89 1.19 -4.60
C PHE A 211 -3.84 0.56 -3.67
N TYR A 212 -3.73 1.04 -2.43
CA TYR A 212 -2.77 0.50 -1.48
C TYR A 212 -3.07 -0.94 -1.07
N ALA A 213 -4.34 -1.35 -0.99
CA ALA A 213 -4.71 -2.73 -0.76
C ALA A 213 -4.30 -3.66 -1.93
N LEU A 214 -4.41 -3.19 -3.18
CA LEU A 214 -3.93 -3.92 -4.36
C LEU A 214 -2.41 -3.96 -4.42
N LEU A 215 -1.72 -2.89 -4.02
CA LEU A 215 -0.26 -2.87 -3.95
C LEU A 215 0.28 -3.83 -2.90
N ASP A 216 -0.35 -3.87 -1.72
CA ASP A 216 -0.06 -4.84 -0.65
C ASP A 216 -0.23 -6.27 -1.16
N PHE A 217 -1.34 -6.56 -1.83
CA PHE A 217 -1.58 -7.84 -2.51
C PHE A 217 -0.51 -8.17 -3.56
N ALA A 218 -0.21 -7.23 -4.47
CA ALA A 218 0.79 -7.40 -5.52
C ALA A 218 2.20 -7.64 -4.98
N SER A 219 2.48 -7.18 -3.76
CA SER A 219 3.79 -7.25 -3.12
C SER A 219 3.87 -8.38 -2.08
N ASN A 220 2.83 -9.20 -1.94
CA ASN A 220 2.72 -10.22 -0.89
C ASN A 220 2.98 -9.66 0.52
N SER A 221 2.50 -8.44 0.81
CA SER A 221 2.77 -7.72 2.06
C SER A 221 4.25 -7.56 2.43
N SER A 222 5.16 -7.71 1.47
CA SER A 222 6.59 -7.60 1.72
C SER A 222 6.97 -6.16 2.08
N PRO A 223 7.71 -5.94 3.17
CA PRO A 223 8.29 -4.64 3.49
C PRO A 223 9.58 -4.36 2.69
N ASP A 224 10.18 -5.33 1.99
CA ASP A 224 11.36 -5.11 1.16
C ASP A 224 10.99 -4.30 -0.10
N PHE A 225 11.68 -3.18 -0.29
CA PHE A 225 11.48 -2.28 -1.43
C PHE A 225 11.67 -2.96 -2.79
N LYS A 226 12.48 -4.01 -2.90
CA LYS A 226 12.64 -4.78 -4.14
C LYS A 226 11.32 -5.45 -4.55
N TYR A 227 10.68 -6.12 -3.60
CA TYR A 227 9.41 -6.81 -3.83
C TYR A 227 8.24 -5.81 -3.94
N MET A 228 8.26 -4.72 -3.17
CA MET A 228 7.26 -3.65 -3.33
C MET A 228 7.33 -3.01 -4.71
N THR A 229 8.53 -2.70 -5.20
CA THR A 229 8.69 -2.08 -6.53
C THR A 229 8.37 -3.05 -7.67
N ALA A 230 8.66 -4.35 -7.51
CA ALA A 230 8.20 -5.39 -8.43
C ALA A 230 6.67 -5.54 -8.43
N GLY A 231 6.03 -5.60 -7.25
CA GLY A 231 4.57 -5.61 -7.11
C GLY A 231 3.92 -4.37 -7.73
N LEU A 232 4.46 -3.18 -7.47
CA LEU A 232 4.02 -1.92 -8.07
C LEU A 232 4.14 -1.94 -9.60
N SER A 233 5.24 -2.48 -10.14
CA SER A 233 5.42 -2.61 -11.60
C SER A 233 4.36 -3.50 -12.23
N VAL A 234 4.03 -4.63 -11.60
CA VAL A 234 2.99 -5.55 -12.07
C VAL A 234 1.59 -4.94 -11.93
N LEU A 235 1.30 -4.31 -10.79
CA LEU A 235 0.01 -3.63 -10.56
C LEU A 235 -0.22 -2.53 -11.60
N THR A 236 0.76 -1.65 -11.82
CA THR A 236 0.64 -0.55 -12.79
C THR A 236 0.53 -1.02 -14.24
N TYR A 237 1.18 -2.14 -14.60
CA TYR A 237 0.98 -2.79 -15.89
C TYR A 237 -0.48 -3.21 -16.10
N PHE A 238 -1.12 -3.81 -15.10
CA PHE A 238 -2.54 -4.16 -15.21
C PHE A 238 -3.47 -2.97 -15.06
N PHE A 239 -3.08 -1.95 -14.29
CA PHE A 239 -3.81 -0.69 -14.19
C PHE A 239 -3.92 -0.01 -15.56
N GLU A 240 -2.85 -0.02 -16.36
CA GLU A 240 -2.87 0.46 -17.75
C GLU A 240 -3.83 -0.37 -18.63
N LEU A 241 -3.79 -1.70 -18.51
CA LEU A 241 -4.48 -2.63 -19.43
C LEU A 241 -5.93 -3.00 -19.09
N CYS A 242 -6.40 -2.77 -17.87
CA CYS A 242 -7.73 -3.24 -17.45
C CYS A 242 -8.69 -2.07 -17.24
N GLU A 243 -9.87 -2.17 -17.85
CA GLU A 243 -10.98 -1.22 -17.66
C GLU A 243 -11.69 -1.41 -16.31
N VAL A 244 -11.51 -2.56 -15.63
CA VAL A 244 -12.13 -2.79 -14.31
C VAL A 244 -11.70 -1.75 -13.28
N PHE A 245 -10.54 -1.13 -13.47
CA PHE A 245 -10.08 -0.01 -12.65
C PHE A 245 -10.75 1.31 -13.06
N GLU A 246 -11.98 1.30 -13.61
CA GLU A 246 -12.75 2.48 -14.01
C GLU A 246 -14.17 2.51 -13.43
N GLU A 247 -14.59 1.46 -12.70
CA GLU A 247 -15.94 1.27 -12.13
C GLU A 247 -16.02 1.51 -10.61
#